data_AF-A0A4R9JWE9-F1
#
_entry.id   AF-A0A4R9JWE9-F1
#
_cell.length_a   1.000
_cell.length_b   1.000
_cell.length_c   1.000
_cell.angle_alpha   90.00
_cell.angle_beta   90.00
_cell.angle_gamma   90.00
#
_symmetry.space_group_name_H-M   'P 1'
#
loop_
_entity.id
_entity.type
_entity.pdbx_description
1 polymer ?
#
loop_
_entity_poly.entity_id
_entity_poly.type
_entity_poly.pdbx_seq_one_letter_code
_entity_poly.pdbx_strand_id
1 'polypeptide(L)'
;METAPYHYTSSDLNLTDYHIRKLVQAFYGVGARFGYLFLGSEHVFTIGKSEKEEHFLSQIQENLSTLEESTKTYHPLRIANWTESGEELQAVLVRIPHKEIFLFSVSIQKMGEEFPKSRWNLLAQAATTYLSIGISNRAKTLLSFRSFTEVFRRKVCEALSGFDSGVLALFYLQDLSPFFRPLGIVKSQEILREVASTLQSAIKPGELFFQLNVRSFYLFSPGDTVSKVNERMEGLYFPSKHMILDYKLKLYQVPKGEAEDPNLFSDLFMENL
;
A
#
# COMPACT_ATOMS: atom_id res chain seq x y z
N MET A 1 1.30 2.85 40.46
CA MET A 1 1.73 2.40 39.13
C MET A 1 0.58 2.67 38.19
N GLU A 2 0.58 3.81 37.50
CA GLU A 2 -0.42 4.09 36.46
C GLU A 2 -0.17 3.08 35.33
N THR A 3 -1.17 2.24 35.07
CA THR A 3 -1.21 1.33 33.93
C THR A 3 -0.88 2.11 32.67
N ALA A 4 0.13 1.68 31.92
CA ALA A 4 0.47 2.29 30.64
C ALA A 4 -0.81 2.38 29.79
N PRO A 5 -1.09 3.54 29.17
CA PRO A 5 -2.31 3.70 28.39
C PRO A 5 -2.37 2.63 27.31
N TYR A 6 -3.55 2.01 27.18
CA TYR A 6 -3.82 1.01 26.16
C TYR A 6 -3.45 1.59 24.79
N HIS A 7 -2.65 0.86 24.04
CA HIS A 7 -2.32 1.18 22.67
C HIS A 7 -2.31 -0.09 21.85
N TYR A 8 -2.76 0.02 20.60
CA TYR A 8 -2.63 -1.01 19.60
C TYR A 8 -1.66 -0.54 18.52
N THR A 9 -0.76 -1.41 18.13
CA THR A 9 0.15 -1.22 16.98
C THR A 9 0.02 -2.43 16.09
N SER A 10 -0.11 -2.23 14.79
CA SER A 10 -0.02 -3.34 13.83
C SER A 10 1.29 -4.12 14.03
N SER A 11 1.21 -5.45 14.11
CA SER A 11 2.33 -6.38 14.37
C SER A 11 3.46 -6.29 13.35
N ASP A 12 3.16 -5.74 12.17
CA ASP A 12 4.05 -5.74 11.01
C ASP A 12 4.96 -4.50 10.97
N LEU A 13 4.83 -3.62 11.97
CA LEU A 13 5.66 -2.43 12.15
C LEU A 13 6.71 -2.71 13.23
N ASN A 14 7.99 -2.79 12.83
CA ASN A 14 9.12 -2.89 13.77
C ASN A 14 9.34 -1.58 14.52
N LEU A 15 8.45 -1.30 15.47
CA LEU A 15 8.44 -0.08 16.27
C LEU A 15 9.24 -0.28 17.54
N THR A 16 9.95 0.78 17.96
CA THR A 16 10.55 0.83 19.30
C THR A 16 9.63 1.57 20.25
N ASP A 17 9.72 1.26 21.55
CA ASP A 17 8.97 1.95 22.62
C ASP A 17 9.13 3.47 22.59
N TYR A 18 10.24 3.98 22.08
CA TYR A 18 10.47 5.41 21.92
C TYR A 18 9.48 6.03 20.92
N HIS A 19 9.24 5.37 19.78
CA HIS A 19 8.33 5.87 18.74
C HIS A 19 6.88 5.83 19.20
N ILE A 20 6.49 4.73 19.86
CA ILE A 20 5.15 4.58 20.45
C ILE A 20 4.91 5.69 21.48
N ARG A 21 5.82 5.89 22.44
CA ARG A 21 5.68 6.94 23.46
C ARG A 21 5.56 8.33 22.86
N LYS A 22 6.38 8.66 21.85
CA LYS A 22 6.34 9.97 21.19
C LYS A 22 5.01 10.20 20.47
N LEU A 23 4.47 9.18 19.81
CA LEU A 23 3.17 9.27 19.14
C LEU A 23 2.01 9.39 20.14
N VAL A 24 2.02 8.58 21.21
CA VAL A 24 1.04 8.68 22.31
C VAL A 24 1.05 10.08 22.93
N GLN A 25 2.22 10.62 23.26
CA GLN A 25 2.35 11.97 23.80
C GLN A 25 1.81 13.04 22.83
N ALA A 26 1.99 12.84 21.53
CA ALA A 26 1.51 13.77 20.53
C ALA A 26 -0.02 13.78 20.41
N PHE A 27 -0.66 12.60 20.50
CA PHE A 27 -2.12 12.50 20.57
C PHE A 27 -2.67 13.14 21.86
N TYR A 28 -2.09 12.86 23.03
CA TYR A 28 -2.50 13.55 24.25
C TYR A 28 -2.25 15.06 24.18
N GLY A 29 -1.21 15.49 23.45
CA GLY A 29 -0.94 16.89 23.18
C GLY A 29 -2.10 17.62 22.49
N VAL A 30 -2.92 16.92 21.70
CA VAL A 30 -4.14 17.46 21.06
C VAL A 30 -5.42 17.05 21.80
N GLY A 31 -5.34 16.74 23.09
CA GLY A 31 -6.51 16.43 23.91
C GLY A 31 -7.18 15.08 23.61
N ALA A 32 -6.50 14.20 22.85
CA ALA A 32 -7.06 12.91 22.50
C ALA A 32 -7.26 12.04 23.74
N ARG A 33 -8.49 11.62 23.98
CA ARG A 33 -8.80 10.50 24.90
C ARG A 33 -8.60 9.17 24.20
N PHE A 34 -9.04 9.14 22.95
CA PHE A 34 -8.84 8.06 22.01
C PHE A 34 -8.27 8.65 20.73
N GLY A 35 -7.46 7.87 20.03
CA GLY A 35 -6.78 8.35 18.83
C GLY A 35 -6.49 7.23 17.90
N TYR A 36 -6.62 7.51 16.61
CA TYR A 36 -6.46 6.54 15.54
C TYR A 36 -5.55 7.14 14.46
N LEU A 37 -4.63 6.34 13.93
CA LEU A 37 -3.82 6.70 12.76
C LEU A 37 -4.15 5.76 11.60
N PHE A 38 -4.32 6.35 10.41
CA PHE A 38 -4.70 5.62 9.22
C PHE A 38 -3.74 5.85 8.06
N LEU A 39 -3.50 4.79 7.29
CA LEU A 39 -2.80 4.81 6.03
C LEU A 39 -3.76 4.38 4.91
N GLY A 40 -4.38 5.35 4.23
CA GLY A 40 -5.53 5.04 3.37
C GLY A 40 -6.65 4.39 4.19
N SER A 41 -7.07 3.18 3.80
CA SER A 41 -8.09 2.40 4.52
C SER A 41 -7.56 1.61 5.72
N GLU A 42 -6.24 1.53 5.90
CA GLU A 42 -5.63 0.71 6.94
C GLU A 42 -5.52 1.47 8.26
N HIS A 43 -6.06 0.90 9.33
CA HIS A 43 -5.86 1.36 10.69
C HIS A 43 -4.54 0.80 11.25
N VAL A 44 -3.58 1.67 11.54
CA VAL A 44 -2.20 1.25 11.88
C VAL A 44 -1.83 1.47 13.35
N PHE A 45 -2.56 2.32 14.06
CA PHE A 45 -2.27 2.68 15.44
C PHE A 45 -3.50 3.19 16.18
N THR A 46 -3.60 2.80 17.45
CA THR A 46 -4.66 3.23 18.38
C THR A 46 -4.08 3.69 19.71
N ILE A 47 -4.68 4.70 20.31
CA ILE A 47 -4.56 4.98 21.74
C ILE A 47 -5.93 4.96 22.41
N GLY A 48 -5.97 4.44 23.63
CA GLY A 48 -7.19 4.29 24.41
C GLY A 48 -8.17 3.28 23.78
N LYS A 49 -9.36 3.17 24.37
CA LYS A 49 -10.42 2.26 23.91
C LYS A 49 -11.78 2.92 24.09
N SER A 50 -12.54 3.03 23.01
CA SER A 50 -13.93 3.53 23.03
C SER A 50 -14.90 2.37 22.88
N GLU A 51 -16.07 2.45 23.51
CA GLU A 51 -17.13 1.45 23.32
C GLU A 51 -17.74 1.50 21.90
N LYS A 52 -17.54 2.61 21.19
CA LYS A 52 -18.03 2.83 19.82
C LYS A 52 -16.96 2.66 18.74
N GLU A 53 -15.79 2.12 19.10
CA GLU A 53 -14.63 2.00 18.21
C GLU A 53 -14.99 1.29 16.90
N GLU A 54 -15.57 0.08 16.94
CA GLU A 54 -15.89 -0.69 15.73
C GLU A 54 -16.84 0.04 14.79
N HIS A 55 -17.91 0.62 15.34
CA HIS A 55 -18.88 1.39 14.55
C HIS A 55 -18.24 2.61 13.90
N PHE A 56 -17.38 3.31 14.64
CA PHE A 56 -16.69 4.51 14.17
C PHE A 56 -15.64 4.19 13.09
N LEU A 57 -14.88 3.11 13.26
CA LEU A 57 -13.90 2.66 12.28
C LEU A 57 -14.60 2.26 10.96
N SER A 58 -15.75 1.58 11.02
CA SER A 58 -16.56 1.26 9.82
C SER A 58 -17.00 2.52 9.07
N GLN A 59 -17.50 3.53 9.80
CA GLN A 59 -17.94 4.79 9.19
C GLN A 59 -16.79 5.55 8.50
N ILE A 60 -15.58 5.53 9.07
CA ILE A 60 -14.40 6.14 8.43
C ILE A 60 -14.06 5.40 7.13
N GLN A 61 -14.09 4.08 7.15
CA GLN A 61 -13.75 3.25 5.99
C GLN A 61 -14.75 3.44 4.85
N GLU A 62 -16.05 3.49 5.15
CA GLU A 62 -17.12 3.71 4.17
C GLU A 62 -17.05 5.09 3.50
N ASN A 63 -16.57 6.11 4.22
CA ASN A 63 -16.53 7.50 3.74
C ASN A 63 -15.14 7.98 3.30
N LEU A 64 -14.18 7.07 3.13
CA LEU A 64 -12.77 7.43 2.96
C LEU A 64 -12.52 8.37 1.77
N SER A 65 -13.12 8.11 0.61
CA SER A 65 -12.94 8.94 -0.59
C SER A 65 -13.44 10.37 -0.38
N THR A 66 -14.60 10.54 0.26
CA THR A 66 -15.15 11.86 0.59
C THR A 66 -14.30 12.59 1.62
N LEU A 67 -13.73 11.87 2.58
CA LEU A 67 -12.80 12.45 3.56
C LEU A 67 -11.49 12.90 2.90
N GLU A 68 -10.98 12.15 1.94
CA GLU A 68 -9.76 12.53 1.22
C GLU A 68 -9.94 13.83 0.40
N GLU A 69 -11.08 13.99 -0.26
CA GLU A 69 -11.40 15.18 -1.05
C GLU A 69 -11.66 16.43 -0.20
N SER A 70 -12.34 16.24 0.95
CA SER A 70 -12.76 17.36 1.81
C SER A 70 -11.69 17.85 2.78
N THR A 71 -10.61 17.09 2.99
CA THR A 71 -9.61 17.39 4.02
C THR A 71 -8.36 18.07 3.47
N LYS A 72 -7.97 19.17 4.11
CA LYS A 72 -6.74 19.90 3.82
C LYS A 72 -5.66 19.54 4.83
N THR A 73 -4.42 19.43 4.35
CA THR A 73 -3.26 19.12 5.18
C THR A 73 -3.09 20.13 6.31
N TYR A 74 -2.88 19.65 7.53
CA TYR A 74 -2.76 20.47 8.75
C TYR A 74 -4.00 21.29 9.14
N HIS A 75 -5.17 20.98 8.57
CA HIS A 75 -6.42 21.62 8.94
C HIS A 75 -7.31 20.61 9.67
N PRO A 76 -7.53 20.78 10.98
CA PRO A 76 -8.48 19.97 11.73
C PRO A 76 -9.89 20.11 11.19
N LEU A 77 -10.51 18.98 10.87
CA LEU A 77 -11.88 18.87 10.40
C LEU A 77 -12.68 18.07 11.42
N ARG A 78 -13.75 18.65 11.96
CA ARG A 78 -14.69 17.90 12.80
C ARG A 78 -15.53 16.98 11.91
N ILE A 79 -15.51 15.69 12.19
CA ILE A 79 -16.20 14.68 11.37
C ILE A 79 -17.39 14.02 12.08
N ALA A 80 -17.42 14.02 13.41
CA ALA A 80 -18.53 13.47 14.19
C ALA A 80 -18.58 14.06 15.60
N ASN A 81 -19.72 13.91 16.27
CA ASN A 81 -19.93 14.18 17.69
C ASN A 81 -20.88 13.16 18.31
N TRP A 82 -20.71 12.88 19.60
CA TRP A 82 -21.60 11.98 20.34
C TRP A 82 -21.40 12.15 21.85
N THR A 83 -22.28 11.51 22.62
CA THR A 83 -22.13 11.37 24.07
C THR A 83 -21.69 9.96 24.43
N GLU A 84 -20.69 9.85 25.30
CA GLU A 84 -20.17 8.58 25.84
C GLU A 84 -19.81 8.77 27.31
N SER A 85 -20.28 7.87 28.18
CA SER A 85 -20.03 7.92 29.63
C SER A 85 -20.37 9.27 30.29
N GLY A 86 -21.43 9.94 29.81
CA GLY A 86 -21.89 11.23 30.34
C GLY A 86 -21.11 12.46 29.87
N GLU A 87 -20.17 12.29 28.94
CA GLU A 87 -19.41 13.41 28.37
C GLU A 87 -19.72 13.61 26.88
N GLU A 88 -19.72 14.87 26.43
CA GLU A 88 -19.82 15.23 25.02
C GLU A 88 -18.44 15.16 24.35
N LEU A 89 -18.34 14.32 23.33
CA LEU A 89 -17.12 14.06 22.57
C LEU A 89 -17.28 14.53 21.12
N GLN A 90 -16.14 14.90 20.52
CA GLN A 90 -16.01 15.22 19.11
C GLN A 90 -14.87 14.42 18.48
N ALA A 91 -15.06 13.96 17.25
CA ALA A 91 -14.01 13.40 16.41
C ALA A 91 -13.44 14.49 15.50
N VAL A 92 -12.12 14.66 15.56
CA VAL A 92 -11.38 15.62 14.76
C VAL A 92 -10.36 14.88 13.90
N LEU A 93 -10.51 15.01 12.58
CA LEU A 93 -9.61 14.46 11.59
C LEU A 93 -8.56 15.52 11.20
N VAL A 94 -7.30 15.12 11.17
CA VAL A 94 -6.22 15.92 10.59
C VAL A 94 -5.50 15.10 9.52
N ARG A 95 -5.50 15.64 8.29
CA ARG A 95 -4.65 15.14 7.21
C ARG A 95 -3.20 15.55 7.45
N ILE A 96 -2.31 14.57 7.41
CA ILE A 96 -0.89 14.70 7.65
C ILE A 96 -0.20 14.77 6.28
N PRO A 97 0.81 15.63 6.08
CA PRO A 97 1.48 15.74 4.80
C PRO A 97 2.20 14.45 4.42
N HIS A 98 1.70 13.79 3.38
CA HIS A 98 2.39 12.71 2.71
C HIS A 98 2.21 12.88 1.20
N LYS A 99 3.25 12.61 0.41
CA LYS A 99 3.27 12.93 -1.03
C LYS A 99 2.31 12.07 -1.85
N GLU A 100 2.18 10.80 -1.48
CA GLU A 100 1.56 9.77 -2.32
C GLU A 100 0.36 9.09 -1.66
N ILE A 101 0.05 9.42 -0.40
CA ILE A 101 -0.87 8.64 0.42
C ILE A 101 -1.78 9.57 1.20
N PHE A 102 -3.05 9.21 1.30
CA PHE A 102 -3.94 9.80 2.29
C PHE A 102 -3.60 9.30 3.69
N LEU A 103 -2.67 10.00 4.33
CA LEU A 103 -2.32 9.80 5.72
C LEU A 103 -3.11 10.77 6.59
N PHE A 104 -3.86 10.24 7.54
CA PHE A 104 -4.65 11.05 8.46
C PHE A 104 -4.70 10.44 9.85
N SER A 105 -4.89 11.32 10.82
CA SER A 105 -5.15 10.95 12.21
C SER A 105 -6.55 11.39 12.58
N VAL A 106 -7.18 10.66 13.49
CA VAL A 106 -8.46 11.00 14.07
C VAL A 106 -8.30 11.03 15.57
N SER A 107 -8.56 12.18 16.18
CA SER A 107 -8.48 12.39 17.63
C SER A 107 -9.87 12.57 18.20
N ILE A 108 -10.21 11.80 19.24
CA ILE A 108 -11.46 11.94 19.97
C ILE A 108 -11.19 12.75 21.22
N GLN A 109 -11.79 13.93 21.29
CA GLN A 109 -11.54 14.92 22.33
C GLN A 109 -12.87 15.44 22.89
N LYS A 110 -12.82 16.17 24.01
CA LYS A 110 -14.04 16.78 24.56
C LYS A 110 -14.59 17.81 23.58
N MET A 111 -15.92 17.88 23.49
CA MET A 111 -16.58 18.85 22.64
C MET A 111 -16.24 20.28 23.07
N GLY A 112 -15.96 21.14 22.10
CA GLY A 112 -15.56 22.54 22.34
C GLY A 112 -14.07 22.76 22.60
N GLU A 113 -13.26 21.71 22.76
CA GLU A 113 -11.81 21.86 22.82
C GLU A 113 -11.24 22.23 21.44
N GLU A 114 -10.40 23.26 21.42
CA GLU A 114 -9.62 23.68 20.27
C GLU A 114 -8.15 23.79 20.65
N PHE A 115 -7.28 23.31 19.77
CA PHE A 115 -5.84 23.27 20.01
C PHE A 115 -5.08 24.11 18.98
N PRO A 116 -4.02 24.83 19.40
CA PRO A 116 -3.19 25.59 18.48
C PRO A 116 -2.55 24.70 17.41
N LYS A 117 -2.33 25.28 16.22
CA LYS A 117 -1.68 24.61 15.08
C LYS A 117 -0.36 23.91 15.44
N SER A 118 0.40 24.42 16.41
CA SER A 118 1.64 23.83 16.88
C SER A 118 1.47 22.41 17.44
N ARG A 119 0.36 22.11 18.14
CA ARG A 119 0.08 20.77 18.67
C ARG A 119 -0.28 19.79 17.54
N TRP A 120 -1.08 20.23 16.58
CA TRP A 120 -1.39 19.44 15.37
C TRP A 120 -0.14 19.17 14.52
N ASN A 121 0.75 20.16 14.39
CA ASN A 121 2.03 19.97 13.72
C ASN A 121 2.91 18.94 14.44
N LEU A 122 2.90 18.93 15.77
CA LEU A 122 3.65 17.96 16.57
C LEU A 122 3.09 16.54 16.40
N LEU A 123 1.76 16.38 16.35
CA LEU A 123 1.12 15.11 15.99
C LEU A 123 1.49 14.65 14.58
N ALA A 124 1.41 15.54 13.60
CA ALA A 124 1.80 15.25 12.23
C ALA A 124 3.28 14.82 12.14
N GLN A 125 4.20 15.52 12.82
CA GLN A 125 5.61 15.15 12.85
C GLN A 125 5.85 13.80 13.54
N ALA A 126 5.17 13.54 14.66
CA ALA A 126 5.27 12.28 15.36
C ALA A 126 4.76 11.11 14.51
N ALA A 127 3.62 11.28 13.84
CA ALA A 127 3.05 10.31 12.90
C ALA A 127 3.97 10.10 11.69
N THR A 128 4.49 11.15 11.07
CA THR A 128 5.44 11.01 9.96
C THR A 128 6.73 10.31 10.40
N THR A 129 7.21 10.56 11.62
CA THR A 129 8.37 9.85 12.18
C THR A 129 8.07 8.37 12.46
N TYR A 130 6.93 8.08 13.11
CA TYR A 130 6.40 6.74 13.37
C TYR A 130 6.32 5.94 12.07
N LEU A 131 5.81 6.59 11.03
CA LEU A 131 5.67 6.01 9.73
C LEU A 131 6.99 5.90 9.00
N SER A 132 7.90 6.85 9.04
CA SER A 132 9.18 6.79 8.28
C SER A 132 10.02 5.53 8.57
N ILE A 133 9.82 4.91 9.74
CA ILE A 133 10.49 3.68 10.17
C ILE A 133 9.74 2.42 9.67
N GLY A 134 8.40 2.42 9.66
CA GLY A 134 7.59 1.27 9.20
C GLY A 134 7.08 1.33 7.75
N ILE A 135 6.80 2.53 7.22
CA ILE A 135 6.37 2.85 5.83
C ILE A 135 7.45 2.57 4.80
N SER A 136 8.74 2.63 5.18
CA SER A 136 9.83 2.41 4.22
C SER A 136 9.73 1.06 3.50
N ASN A 137 9.14 0.04 4.15
CA ASN A 137 8.86 -1.28 3.56
C ASN A 137 7.37 -1.49 3.21
N ARG A 138 6.41 -1.01 4.02
CA ARG A 138 4.97 -1.27 3.80
C ARG A 138 4.35 -0.36 2.73
N ALA A 139 4.57 0.95 2.78
CA ALA A 139 3.96 1.89 1.84
C ALA A 139 4.62 1.88 0.46
N LYS A 140 5.94 1.64 0.41
CA LYS A 140 6.62 1.35 -0.87
C LYS A 140 6.10 0.10 -1.55
N THR A 141 5.51 -0.85 -0.80
CA THR A 141 4.98 -2.09 -1.36
C THR A 141 3.48 -1.97 -1.64
N LEU A 142 2.66 -1.49 -0.71
CA LEU A 142 1.19 -1.44 -0.86
C LEU A 142 0.65 -0.26 -1.68
N LEU A 143 1.27 0.94 -1.61
CA LEU A 143 0.81 2.09 -2.38
C LEU A 143 1.47 2.19 -3.75
N SER A 144 2.68 1.66 -3.89
CA SER A 144 3.16 1.33 -5.22
C SER A 144 2.23 0.29 -5.82
N PHE A 145 1.83 -0.77 -5.11
CA PHE A 145 0.99 -1.83 -5.65
C PHE A 145 -0.42 -1.40 -6.01
N ARG A 146 -1.19 -0.69 -5.17
CA ARG A 146 -2.56 -0.24 -5.56
C ARG A 146 -2.56 0.82 -6.65
N SER A 147 -1.62 1.76 -6.61
CA SER A 147 -1.47 2.74 -7.70
C SER A 147 -0.94 2.07 -8.98
N PHE A 148 -0.10 1.04 -8.84
CA PHE A 148 0.42 0.20 -9.92
C PHE A 148 -0.67 -0.67 -10.53
N THR A 149 -1.46 -1.38 -9.73
CA THR A 149 -2.53 -2.23 -10.22
C THR A 149 -3.55 -1.38 -10.93
N GLU A 150 -3.89 -0.19 -10.42
CA GLU A 150 -4.83 0.71 -11.11
C GLU A 150 -4.27 1.27 -12.43
N VAL A 151 -3.02 1.72 -12.47
CA VAL A 151 -2.38 2.19 -13.72
C VAL A 151 -2.25 1.06 -14.73
N PHE A 152 -1.86 -0.13 -14.28
CA PHE A 152 -1.72 -1.29 -15.13
C PHE A 152 -3.09 -1.76 -15.63
N ARG A 153 -4.09 -1.84 -14.74
CA ARG A 153 -5.48 -2.18 -15.06
C ARG A 153 -6.04 -1.27 -16.13
N ARG A 154 -5.88 0.05 -16.00
CA ARG A 154 -6.32 1.00 -17.03
C ARG A 154 -5.71 0.70 -18.40
N LYS A 155 -4.41 0.41 -18.45
CA LYS A 155 -3.73 0.02 -19.70
C LYS A 155 -4.22 -1.33 -20.23
N VAL A 156 -4.51 -2.28 -19.36
CA VAL A 156 -5.11 -3.57 -19.72
C VAL A 156 -6.51 -3.36 -20.32
N CYS A 157 -7.36 -2.56 -19.68
CA CYS A 157 -8.68 -2.19 -20.20
C CYS A 157 -8.58 -1.50 -21.57
N GLU A 158 -7.64 -0.57 -21.73
CA GLU A 158 -7.36 0.08 -23.02
C GLU A 158 -6.93 -0.92 -24.09
N ALA A 159 -6.02 -1.85 -23.75
CA ALA A 159 -5.56 -2.90 -24.65
C ALA A 159 -6.67 -3.91 -25.01
N LEU A 160 -7.62 -4.15 -24.11
CA LEU A 160 -8.80 -4.99 -24.32
C LEU A 160 -9.96 -4.25 -25.02
N SER A 161 -9.79 -2.99 -25.43
CA SER A 161 -10.85 -2.27 -26.18
C SER A 161 -11.28 -3.01 -27.46
N GLY A 162 -10.36 -3.75 -28.09
CA GLY A 162 -10.61 -4.58 -29.28
C GLY A 162 -10.72 -6.09 -29.05
N PHE A 163 -10.73 -6.57 -27.80
CA PHE A 163 -10.68 -8.00 -27.48
C PHE A 163 -11.55 -8.35 -26.26
N ASP A 164 -12.15 -9.55 -26.25
CA ASP A 164 -13.00 -9.99 -25.13
C ASP A 164 -12.19 -10.50 -23.92
N SER A 165 -10.93 -10.90 -24.15
CA SER A 165 -10.02 -11.35 -23.10
C SER A 165 -8.55 -11.27 -23.55
N GLY A 166 -7.63 -11.47 -22.61
CA GLY A 166 -6.20 -11.62 -22.86
C GLY A 166 -5.56 -12.52 -21.82
N VAL A 167 -4.24 -12.69 -21.89
CA VAL A 167 -3.48 -13.49 -20.93
C VAL A 167 -2.52 -12.61 -20.16
N LEU A 168 -2.57 -12.71 -18.84
CA LEU A 168 -1.58 -12.16 -17.93
C LEU A 168 -0.55 -13.25 -17.60
N ALA A 169 0.69 -13.04 -18.02
CA ALA A 169 1.83 -13.86 -17.67
C ALA A 169 2.63 -13.20 -16.55
N LEU A 170 2.92 -13.98 -15.52
CA LEU A 170 3.58 -13.53 -14.30
C LEU A 170 4.85 -14.33 -14.06
N PHE A 171 5.98 -13.64 -14.08
CA PHE A 171 7.31 -14.19 -13.88
C PHE A 171 7.80 -13.86 -12.47
N TYR A 172 8.06 -14.91 -11.70
CA TYR A 172 8.73 -14.84 -10.41
C TYR A 172 10.13 -15.40 -10.51
N LEU A 173 11.13 -14.52 -10.47
CA LEU A 173 12.53 -14.93 -10.42
C LEU A 173 12.90 -15.48 -9.04
N GLN A 174 13.84 -16.42 -9.03
CA GLN A 174 14.45 -16.90 -7.80
C GLN A 174 15.03 -15.76 -6.94
N ASP A 175 15.16 -16.00 -5.63
CA ASP A 175 15.77 -15.04 -4.72
C ASP A 175 17.27 -14.86 -5.04
N LEU A 176 17.63 -13.66 -5.50
CA LEU A 176 19.01 -13.31 -5.83
C LEU A 176 19.81 -12.67 -4.68
N SER A 177 19.18 -12.37 -3.55
CA SER A 177 19.83 -11.79 -2.36
C SER A 177 21.04 -12.59 -1.86
N PRO A 178 21.03 -13.94 -1.86
CA PRO A 178 22.20 -14.74 -1.50
C PRO A 178 23.42 -14.48 -2.40
N PHE A 179 23.19 -14.14 -3.67
CA PHE A 179 24.24 -13.88 -4.66
C PHE A 179 24.69 -12.41 -4.68
N PHE A 180 23.82 -11.49 -4.27
CA PHE A 180 24.11 -10.05 -4.27
C PHE A 180 25.13 -9.63 -3.20
N ARG A 181 25.18 -10.32 -2.06
CA ARG A 181 26.20 -10.08 -1.02
C ARG A 181 27.64 -10.32 -1.50
N PRO A 182 27.97 -11.48 -2.13
CA PRO A 182 29.32 -11.74 -2.61
C PRO A 182 29.66 -11.04 -3.95
N LEU A 183 28.69 -10.77 -4.83
CA LEU A 183 28.94 -10.20 -6.17
C LEU A 183 29.00 -8.67 -6.20
N GLY A 184 28.45 -8.00 -5.18
CA GLY A 184 28.35 -6.54 -5.10
C GLY A 184 27.18 -5.96 -5.91
N ILE A 185 26.82 -4.71 -5.59
CA ILE A 185 25.63 -4.00 -6.12
C ILE A 185 25.66 -3.88 -7.65
N VAL A 186 26.84 -3.65 -8.25
CA VAL A 186 26.99 -3.40 -9.70
C VAL A 186 26.62 -4.64 -10.53
N LYS A 187 27.13 -5.81 -10.18
CA LYS A 187 26.84 -7.07 -10.89
C LYS A 187 25.39 -7.51 -10.72
N SER A 188 24.81 -7.24 -9.55
CA SER A 188 23.41 -7.49 -9.26
C SER A 188 22.49 -6.71 -10.20
N GLN A 189 22.84 -5.45 -10.50
CA GLN A 189 22.10 -4.62 -11.47
C GLN A 189 22.28 -5.09 -12.92
N GLU A 190 23.44 -5.62 -13.28
CA GLU A 190 23.71 -6.17 -14.62
C GLU A 190 22.81 -7.38 -14.91
N ILE A 191 22.73 -8.33 -13.95
CA ILE A 191 21.84 -9.50 -14.03
C ILE A 191 20.39 -9.06 -14.23
N LEU A 192 19.91 -8.07 -13.45
CA LEU A 192 18.53 -7.58 -13.57
C LEU A 192 18.25 -6.93 -14.93
N ARG A 193 19.23 -6.23 -15.51
CA ARG A 193 19.10 -5.64 -16.86
C ARG A 193 19.06 -6.71 -17.95
N GLU A 194 19.87 -7.76 -17.83
CA GLU A 194 19.87 -8.90 -18.76
C GLU A 194 18.50 -9.61 -18.76
N VAL A 195 17.92 -9.82 -17.58
CA VAL A 195 16.58 -10.42 -17.46
C VAL A 195 15.51 -9.53 -18.06
N ALA A 196 15.48 -8.24 -17.72
CA ALA A 196 14.51 -7.30 -18.28
C ALA A 196 14.63 -7.21 -19.81
N SER A 197 15.86 -7.20 -20.35
CA SER A 197 16.13 -7.19 -21.79
C SER A 197 15.62 -8.47 -22.48
N THR A 198 15.84 -9.63 -21.86
CA THR A 198 15.38 -10.93 -22.40
C THR A 198 13.85 -11.02 -22.39
N LEU A 199 13.20 -10.55 -21.32
CA LEU A 199 11.75 -10.47 -21.29
C LEU A 199 11.23 -9.48 -22.34
N GLN A 200 11.85 -8.31 -22.47
CA GLN A 200 11.46 -7.28 -23.45
C GLN A 200 11.64 -7.72 -24.90
N SER A 201 12.65 -8.52 -25.21
CA SER A 201 12.84 -9.05 -26.57
C SER A 201 11.81 -10.12 -26.93
N ALA A 202 11.20 -10.77 -25.94
CA ALA A 202 10.14 -11.75 -26.15
C ALA A 202 8.76 -11.12 -26.43
N ILE A 203 8.64 -9.79 -26.30
CA ILE A 203 7.36 -9.05 -26.34
C ILE A 203 6.94 -8.77 -27.77
N LYS A 204 5.67 -9.06 -28.08
CA LYS A 204 5.05 -8.73 -29.36
C LYS A 204 4.55 -7.28 -29.36
N PRO A 205 4.45 -6.65 -30.54
CA PRO A 205 3.79 -5.35 -30.67
C PRO A 205 2.38 -5.38 -30.07
N GLY A 206 2.04 -4.39 -29.24
CA GLY A 206 0.74 -4.27 -28.59
C GLY A 206 0.60 -4.99 -27.25
N GLU A 207 1.60 -5.79 -26.86
CA GLU A 207 1.65 -6.35 -25.52
C GLU A 207 2.15 -5.32 -24.50
N LEU A 208 1.69 -5.49 -23.26
CA LEU A 208 2.07 -4.60 -22.19
C LEU A 208 3.07 -5.28 -21.25
N PHE A 209 4.15 -4.58 -20.92
CA PHE A 209 5.20 -5.08 -20.05
C PHE A 209 5.35 -4.21 -18.81
N PHE A 210 5.38 -4.85 -17.65
CA PHE A 210 5.55 -4.15 -16.39
C PHE A 210 6.45 -4.91 -15.44
N GLN A 211 7.28 -4.17 -14.72
CA GLN A 211 8.09 -4.68 -13.64
C GLN A 211 7.57 -4.11 -12.33
N LEU A 212 7.08 -4.97 -11.43
CA LEU A 212 6.61 -4.55 -10.10
C LEU A 212 7.79 -4.39 -9.13
N ASN A 213 8.72 -5.34 -9.16
CA ASN A 213 9.94 -5.30 -8.36
C ASN A 213 11.06 -6.09 -9.07
N VAL A 214 12.22 -6.20 -8.42
CA VAL A 214 13.38 -6.89 -8.99
C VAL A 214 13.17 -8.39 -9.25
N ARG A 215 12.11 -8.99 -8.72
CA ARG A 215 11.79 -10.43 -8.86
C ARG A 215 10.49 -10.70 -9.61
N SER A 216 9.66 -9.69 -9.86
CA SER A 216 8.28 -9.88 -10.33
C SER A 216 8.04 -9.05 -11.58
N PHE A 217 7.78 -9.74 -12.69
CA PHE A 217 7.50 -9.14 -14.00
C PHE A 217 6.14 -9.64 -14.51
N TYR A 218 5.41 -8.72 -15.14
CA TYR A 218 4.08 -8.93 -15.67
C TYR A 218 4.10 -8.63 -17.16
N LEU A 219 3.56 -9.54 -17.95
CA LEU A 219 3.34 -9.39 -19.37
C LEU A 219 1.86 -9.62 -19.66
N PHE A 220 1.22 -8.67 -20.33
CA PHE A 220 -0.16 -8.81 -20.76
C PHE A 220 -0.25 -8.91 -22.27
N SER A 221 -0.85 -10.01 -22.74
CA SER A 221 -1.05 -10.34 -24.15
C SER A 221 -2.54 -10.24 -24.51
N PRO A 222 -3.01 -9.10 -25.05
CA PRO A 222 -4.42 -8.95 -25.41
C PRO A 222 -4.81 -9.89 -26.56
N GLY A 223 -5.98 -10.54 -26.46
CA GLY A 223 -6.50 -11.44 -27.49
C GLY A 223 -5.78 -12.79 -27.64
N ASP A 224 -4.72 -13.03 -26.88
CA ASP A 224 -3.98 -14.29 -26.91
C ASP A 224 -4.61 -15.35 -25.97
N THR A 225 -4.13 -16.59 -26.06
CA THR A 225 -4.62 -17.73 -25.25
C THR A 225 -3.49 -18.29 -24.39
N VAL A 226 -3.83 -18.88 -23.24
CA VAL A 226 -2.84 -19.44 -22.30
C VAL A 226 -1.86 -20.37 -23.01
N SER A 227 -2.32 -21.26 -23.89
CA SER A 227 -1.45 -22.21 -24.61
C SER A 227 -0.41 -21.51 -25.50
N LYS A 228 -0.81 -20.47 -26.25
CA LYS A 228 0.10 -19.73 -27.13
C LYS A 228 1.13 -18.91 -26.35
N VAL A 229 0.71 -18.33 -25.22
CA VAL A 229 1.63 -17.60 -24.35
C VAL A 229 2.58 -18.57 -23.65
N ASN A 230 2.08 -19.72 -23.18
CA ASN A 230 2.91 -20.74 -22.57
C ASN A 230 4.00 -21.24 -23.51
N GLU A 231 3.66 -21.63 -24.74
CA GLU A 231 4.64 -22.11 -25.73
C GLU A 231 5.77 -21.10 -25.98
N ARG A 232 5.44 -19.80 -26.03
CA ARG A 232 6.43 -18.74 -26.23
C ARG A 232 7.28 -18.48 -24.97
N MET A 233 6.68 -18.56 -23.79
CA MET A 233 7.29 -18.14 -22.54
C MET A 233 8.07 -19.26 -21.84
N GLU A 234 7.63 -20.51 -21.97
CA GLU A 234 8.25 -21.69 -21.36
C GLU A 234 9.67 -21.96 -21.92
N GLY A 235 9.95 -21.50 -23.14
CA GLY A 235 11.27 -21.55 -23.76
C GLY A 235 12.22 -20.41 -23.38
N LEU A 236 11.79 -19.46 -22.53
CA LEU A 236 12.65 -18.35 -22.14
C LEU A 236 13.76 -18.84 -21.21
N TYR A 237 14.98 -18.54 -21.62
CA TYR A 237 16.18 -18.78 -20.85
C TYR A 237 16.83 -17.44 -20.55
N PHE A 238 17.26 -17.24 -19.31
CA PHE A 238 17.93 -16.02 -18.87
C PHE A 238 19.43 -16.29 -18.76
N PRO A 239 20.20 -16.14 -19.86
CA PRO A 239 21.64 -16.30 -19.81
C PRO A 239 22.22 -15.11 -19.08
N SER A 240 22.71 -15.33 -17.85
CA SER A 240 23.67 -14.41 -17.26
C SER A 240 25.06 -15.02 -17.31
N LYS A 241 26.08 -14.20 -17.55
CA LYS A 241 27.50 -14.62 -17.54
C LYS A 241 27.93 -15.26 -16.20
N HIS A 242 27.10 -15.13 -15.17
CA HIS A 242 27.42 -15.51 -13.80
C HIS A 242 26.52 -16.59 -13.20
N MET A 243 25.33 -16.84 -13.76
CA MET A 243 24.45 -17.95 -13.36
C MET A 243 23.30 -18.18 -14.35
N ILE A 244 22.67 -19.35 -14.22
CA ILE A 244 21.35 -19.61 -14.78
C ILE A 244 20.30 -19.18 -13.76
N LEU A 245 19.29 -18.43 -14.20
CA LEU A 245 18.22 -17.97 -13.33
C LEU A 245 16.99 -18.84 -13.50
N ASP A 246 16.59 -19.48 -12.39
CA ASP A 246 15.30 -20.15 -12.31
C ASP A 246 14.18 -19.12 -12.12
N TYR A 247 13.02 -19.43 -12.72
CA TYR A 247 11.81 -18.64 -12.58
C TYR A 247 10.58 -19.54 -12.47
N LYS A 248 9.53 -19.02 -11.83
CA LYS A 248 8.19 -19.58 -11.87
C LYS A 248 7.34 -18.73 -12.79
N LEU A 249 6.70 -19.38 -13.76
CA LEU A 249 5.71 -18.76 -14.64
C LEU A 249 4.31 -19.13 -14.16
N LYS A 250 3.46 -18.13 -13.99
CA LYS A 250 2.01 -18.31 -13.82
C LYS A 250 1.29 -17.60 -14.97
N LEU A 251 0.25 -18.23 -15.49
CA LEU A 251 -0.55 -17.69 -16.60
C LEU A 251 -2.01 -17.63 -16.17
N TYR A 252 -2.62 -16.47 -16.36
CA TYR A 252 -4.01 -16.21 -16.03
C TYR A 252 -4.72 -15.70 -17.27
N GLN A 253 -5.85 -16.33 -17.63
CA GLN A 253 -6.77 -15.73 -18.61
C GLN A 253 -7.51 -14.59 -17.89
N VAL A 254 -7.53 -13.41 -18.49
CA VAL A 254 -8.20 -12.22 -17.95
C VAL A 254 -9.32 -11.81 -18.91
N PRO A 255 -10.58 -12.13 -18.59
CA PRO A 255 -11.74 -11.58 -19.28
C PRO A 255 -11.84 -10.07 -19.12
N LYS A 256 -12.41 -9.39 -20.11
CA LYS A 256 -12.63 -7.95 -20.06
C LYS A 256 -13.42 -7.49 -18.83
N GLY A 257 -14.46 -8.23 -18.45
CA GLY A 257 -15.25 -7.92 -17.25
C GLY A 257 -14.44 -7.99 -15.94
N GLU A 258 -13.49 -8.92 -15.83
CA GLU A 258 -12.61 -9.02 -14.65
C GLU A 258 -11.57 -7.90 -14.61
N ALA A 259 -11.09 -7.42 -15.78
CA ALA A 259 -10.20 -6.26 -15.84
C ALA A 259 -10.90 -4.94 -15.47
N GLU A 260 -12.20 -4.82 -15.78
CA GLU A 260 -12.98 -3.62 -15.49
C GLU A 260 -13.32 -3.48 -14.00
N ASP A 261 -13.43 -4.58 -13.25
CA ASP A 261 -13.63 -4.60 -11.79
C ASP A 261 -12.27 -4.47 -11.04
N PRO A 262 -12.04 -3.36 -10.31
CA PRO A 262 -10.79 -3.14 -9.59
C PRO A 262 -10.48 -4.19 -8.52
N ASN A 263 -11.50 -4.79 -7.91
CA ASN A 263 -11.32 -5.79 -6.85
C ASN A 263 -10.89 -7.12 -7.46
N LEU A 264 -11.63 -7.61 -8.46
CA LEU A 264 -11.31 -8.86 -9.15
C LEU A 264 -9.95 -8.79 -9.85
N PHE A 265 -9.64 -7.66 -10.49
CA PHE A 265 -8.33 -7.48 -11.13
C PHE A 265 -7.20 -7.49 -10.10
N SER A 266 -7.41 -6.89 -8.92
CA SER A 266 -6.38 -6.86 -7.86
C SER A 266 -6.11 -8.25 -7.27
N ASP A 267 -7.11 -9.13 -7.22
CA ASP A 267 -6.96 -10.49 -6.69
C ASP A 267 -5.96 -11.33 -7.50
N LEU A 268 -5.83 -11.08 -8.82
CA LEU A 268 -4.81 -11.69 -9.69
C LEU A 268 -3.37 -11.44 -9.21
N PHE A 269 -3.16 -10.39 -8.42
CA PHE A 269 -1.86 -10.01 -7.89
C PHE A 269 -1.71 -10.40 -6.40
N MET A 270 -2.81 -10.69 -5.69
CA MET A 270 -2.84 -10.96 -4.24
C MET A 270 -2.62 -12.43 -3.88
N GLU A 271 -2.82 -13.38 -4.80
CA GLU A 271 -2.50 -14.81 -4.59
C GLU A 271 -1.00 -15.09 -4.29
N ASN A 272 -0.15 -14.06 -4.29
CA ASN A 272 1.31 -14.20 -4.28
C ASN A 272 2.02 -13.20 -3.34
N LEU A 273 1.30 -12.60 -2.38
CA LEU A 273 1.92 -11.93 -1.23
C LEU A 273 2.18 -12.93 -0.09
#